data_AF-A0A8S3Z4K9-F1
#
_entry.id   AF-A0A8S3Z4K9-F1
#
_cell.length_a   1.000
_cell.length_b   1.000
_cell.length_c   1.000
_cell.angle_alpha   90.00
_cell.angle_beta   90.00
_cell.angle_gamma   90.00
#
_symmetry.space_group_name_H-M   'P 1'
#
loop_
_entity.id
_entity.type
_entity.pdbx_description
1 polymer ?
#
loop_
_entity_poly.entity_id
_entity_poly.type
_entity_poly.pdbx_seq_one_letter_code
_entity_poly.pdbx_strand_id
1 'polypeptide(L)'
;MDVFSKLKVSKMKKNTQSEQAPSKEEIINTMENYSTDRPHSNKENNNNAKPLSRGSSLDKWEYVDSDPLLAPASLSHSYSTEWENLFNKPEMMKRLKERALEGNLRSSRFRSVIWKLFLEVLPSQTNAWIDKTRKSRSKFEELKNRLIVNPRKAVDSVDISLNNPLSQDEESPWNKFFQDNELRLTIKQDVIRT
;
A
#
# COMPACT_ATOMS: atom_id res chain seq x y z
N MET A 1 26.91 35.96 54.27
CA MET A 1 26.02 35.42 55.31
C MET A 1 24.78 34.88 54.64
N ASP A 2 24.50 33.60 54.90
CA ASP A 2 23.32 32.86 54.44
C ASP A 2 22.00 33.56 54.73
N VAL A 3 21.08 33.49 53.75
CA VAL A 3 19.69 33.09 54.05
C VAL A 3 19.05 32.49 52.79
N PHE A 4 19.08 31.16 52.71
CA PHE A 4 18.10 30.38 51.97
C PHE A 4 16.70 30.68 52.54
N SER A 5 15.69 30.87 51.68
CA SER A 5 14.44 30.08 51.77
C SER A 5 13.35 30.52 50.78
N LYS A 6 12.66 29.48 50.27
CA LYS A 6 11.34 29.45 49.59
C LYS A 6 11.30 29.79 48.09
N LEU A 7 11.55 28.76 47.29
CA LEU A 7 10.67 28.46 46.15
C LEU A 7 10.37 26.94 46.18
N LYS A 8 9.10 26.58 46.41
CA LYS A 8 8.63 25.19 46.33
C LYS A 8 8.67 24.74 44.87
N VAL A 9 9.54 23.78 44.55
CA VAL A 9 9.49 23.04 43.28
C VAL A 9 8.31 22.06 43.35
N SER A 10 7.34 22.26 42.46
CA SER A 10 6.28 21.30 42.21
C SER A 10 6.89 20.04 41.60
N LYS A 11 6.73 18.88 42.26
CA LYS A 11 7.11 17.58 41.70
C LYS A 11 6.19 17.29 40.50
N MET A 12 6.66 17.58 39.29
CA MET A 12 6.16 16.90 38.09
C MET A 12 6.55 15.42 38.22
N LYS A 13 5.53 14.56 38.34
CA LYS A 13 5.67 13.11 38.26
C LYS A 13 6.32 12.79 36.91
N LYS A 14 7.57 12.29 36.93
CA LYS A 14 8.11 11.52 35.81
C LYS A 14 7.18 10.33 35.61
N ASN A 15 6.42 10.35 34.52
CA ASN A 15 5.73 9.16 34.04
C ASN A 15 6.82 8.28 33.42
N THR A 16 7.49 7.51 34.26
CA THR A 16 8.38 6.43 33.82
C THR A 16 7.47 5.33 33.28
N GLN A 17 7.05 5.44 32.03
CA GLN A 17 6.76 4.22 31.27
C GLN A 17 8.12 3.55 31.11
N SER A 18 8.37 2.55 31.95
CA SER A 18 9.39 1.57 31.69
C SER A 18 9.15 1.04 30.28
N GLU A 19 10.11 1.21 29.38
CA GLU A 19 10.30 0.32 28.23
C GLU A 19 10.56 -1.08 28.82
N GLN A 20 9.47 -1.73 29.17
CA GLN A 20 9.48 -3.11 29.59
C GLN A 20 9.61 -3.89 28.30
N ALA A 21 10.70 -4.66 28.17
CA ALA A 21 10.91 -5.53 27.02
C ALA A 21 9.61 -6.33 26.77
N PRO A 22 9.17 -6.42 25.50
CA PRO A 22 7.89 -7.05 25.15
C PRO A 22 7.80 -8.42 25.78
N SER A 23 6.63 -8.74 26.36
CA SER A 23 6.50 -9.99 27.09
C SER A 23 6.71 -11.18 26.14
N LYS A 24 7.16 -12.32 26.69
CA LYS A 24 7.37 -13.54 25.89
C LYS A 24 6.10 -13.91 25.12
N GLU A 25 4.93 -13.66 25.72
CA GLU A 25 3.62 -13.91 25.14
C GLU A 25 3.28 -12.93 24.00
N GLU A 26 3.65 -11.65 24.12
CA GLU A 26 3.49 -10.66 23.04
C GLU A 26 4.38 -10.97 21.84
N ILE A 27 5.62 -11.41 22.11
CA ILE A 27 6.54 -11.86 21.07
C ILE A 27 5.96 -13.09 20.37
N ILE A 28 5.45 -14.07 21.12
CA ILE A 28 4.84 -15.29 20.56
C ILE A 28 3.60 -14.95 19.71
N ASN A 29 2.69 -14.12 20.21
CA ASN A 29 1.49 -13.70 19.48
C ASN A 29 1.83 -12.91 18.21
N THR A 30 2.85 -12.07 18.26
CA THR A 30 3.37 -11.34 17.08
C THR A 30 4.06 -12.28 16.10
N MET A 31 4.55 -13.44 16.53
CA MET A 31 5.12 -14.43 15.62
C MET A 31 4.06 -15.35 15.02
N GLU A 32 3.01 -15.70 15.76
CA GLU A 32 1.94 -16.61 15.32
C GLU A 32 0.98 -15.92 14.33
N ASN A 33 0.61 -14.67 14.58
CA ASN A 33 -0.30 -13.92 13.72
C ASN A 33 0.29 -13.60 12.34
N TYR A 34 1.62 -13.71 12.19
CA TYR A 34 2.33 -13.29 10.98
C TYR A 34 3.09 -14.45 10.29
N SER A 35 3.10 -15.67 10.88
CA SER A 35 3.71 -16.87 10.29
C SER A 35 2.73 -17.76 9.50
N THR A 36 1.45 -17.40 9.37
CA THR A 36 0.53 -18.19 8.55
C THR A 36 0.80 -17.99 7.06
N ASP A 37 1.73 -18.77 6.53
CA ASP A 37 1.68 -19.26 5.15
C ASP A 37 0.35 -20.01 4.98
N ARG A 38 -0.70 -19.34 4.47
CA ARG A 38 -1.84 -20.06 3.89
C ARG A 38 -1.37 -20.67 2.57
N PRO A 39 -1.39 -22.00 2.40
CA PRO A 39 -1.12 -22.58 1.09
C PRO A 39 -2.24 -22.17 0.13
N HIS A 40 -1.87 -21.49 -0.95
CA HIS A 40 -2.75 -21.26 -2.09
C HIS A 40 -3.05 -22.61 -2.75
N SER A 41 -4.21 -23.18 -2.41
CA SER A 41 -4.86 -24.18 -3.24
C SER A 41 -5.32 -23.50 -4.53
N ASN A 42 -4.58 -23.72 -5.61
CA ASN A 42 -5.10 -23.58 -6.96
C ASN A 42 -6.22 -24.60 -7.13
N LYS A 43 -7.46 -24.14 -7.33
CA LYS A 43 -8.45 -24.83 -8.15
C LYS A 43 -9.53 -23.86 -8.64
N GLU A 44 -9.61 -23.81 -9.97
CA GLU A 44 -10.82 -23.69 -10.77
C GLU A 44 -11.43 -22.28 -10.98
N ASN A 45 -10.98 -21.68 -12.08
CA ASN A 45 -11.86 -20.95 -12.99
C ASN A 45 -13.13 -21.76 -13.25
N ASN A 46 -14.32 -21.17 -13.06
CA ASN A 46 -15.52 -21.57 -13.79
C ASN A 46 -16.50 -20.39 -13.91
N ASN A 47 -16.43 -19.73 -15.06
CA ASN A 47 -17.53 -18.94 -15.61
C ASN A 47 -18.67 -19.89 -15.97
N ASN A 48 -19.61 -20.14 -15.04
CA ASN A 48 -20.97 -20.52 -15.42
C ASN A 48 -21.94 -20.39 -14.23
N ALA A 49 -22.65 -19.26 -14.14
CA ALA A 49 -23.89 -19.20 -13.38
C ALA A 49 -25.02 -18.87 -14.38
N LYS A 50 -25.85 -19.88 -14.64
CA LYS A 50 -27.10 -19.75 -15.41
C LYS A 50 -28.04 -18.76 -14.71
N PRO A 51 -28.92 -18.06 -15.45
CA PRO A 51 -29.73 -16.98 -14.91
C PRO A 51 -30.89 -17.55 -14.09
N LEU A 52 -31.01 -17.12 -12.83
CA LEU A 52 -32.16 -17.41 -12.00
C LEU A 52 -33.29 -16.43 -12.38
N SER A 53 -34.30 -16.95 -13.06
CA SER A 53 -35.54 -16.23 -13.36
C SER A 53 -36.22 -15.83 -12.05
N ARG A 54 -36.47 -14.53 -11.84
CA ARG A 54 -37.28 -14.04 -10.72
C ARG A 54 -38.13 -12.84 -11.13
N GLY A 55 -39.42 -13.11 -11.27
CA GLY A 55 -40.51 -12.27 -10.78
C GLY A 55 -40.61 -10.85 -11.33
N SER A 56 -41.59 -10.67 -12.22
CA SER A 56 -42.29 -9.42 -12.44
C SER A 56 -42.71 -8.80 -11.10
N SER A 57 -42.21 -7.61 -10.80
CA SER A 57 -42.86 -6.66 -9.90
C SER A 57 -42.57 -5.26 -10.41
N LEU A 58 -43.55 -4.76 -11.15
CA LEU A 58 -43.62 -3.45 -11.77
C LEU A 58 -43.82 -2.39 -10.67
N ASP A 59 -42.73 -1.90 -10.08
CA ASP A 59 -42.78 -0.67 -9.29
C ASP A 59 -42.49 0.53 -10.18
N LYS A 60 -43.63 1.06 -10.65
CA LYS A 60 -43.90 2.39 -11.17
C LYS A 60 -43.15 3.47 -10.37
N TRP A 61 -42.04 3.96 -10.92
CA TRP A 61 -41.53 5.28 -10.57
C TRP A 61 -41.92 6.24 -11.67
N GLU A 62 -42.78 7.20 -11.29
CA GLU A 62 -43.39 8.18 -12.17
C GLU A 62 -42.32 9.05 -12.85
N TYR A 63 -42.44 9.10 -14.17
CA TYR A 63 -41.71 10.00 -15.05
C TYR A 63 -42.10 11.43 -14.73
N VAL A 64 -41.27 12.12 -13.94
CA VAL A 64 -41.31 13.57 -13.81
C VAL A 64 -40.54 14.18 -14.97
N ASP A 65 -41.23 15.03 -15.73
CA ASP A 65 -40.76 15.78 -16.89
C ASP A 65 -39.31 16.26 -16.73
N SER A 66 -38.42 15.71 -17.55
CA SER A 66 -37.06 16.19 -17.65
C SER A 66 -37.01 17.34 -18.65
N ASP A 67 -36.80 18.54 -18.10
CA ASP A 67 -36.47 19.80 -18.79
C ASP A 67 -35.43 19.57 -19.92
N PRO A 68 -35.68 20.00 -21.19
CA PRO A 68 -34.79 19.71 -22.32
C PRO A 68 -33.43 20.42 -22.30
N LEU A 69 -33.14 21.25 -21.29
CA LEU A 69 -31.96 22.13 -21.29
C LEU A 69 -30.71 21.59 -20.59
N LEU A 70 -30.77 20.40 -20.01
CA LEU A 70 -29.58 19.72 -19.48
C LEU A 70 -29.05 18.75 -20.53
N ALA A 71 -28.14 19.26 -21.38
CA ALA A 71 -27.31 18.41 -22.22
C ALA A 71 -26.70 17.30 -21.33
N PRO A 72 -26.97 16.01 -21.60
CA PRO A 72 -26.34 14.94 -20.84
C PRO A 72 -24.85 15.09 -21.06
N ALA A 73 -24.09 15.29 -19.97
CA ALA A 73 -22.64 15.30 -19.99
C ALA A 73 -22.19 14.15 -20.90
N SER A 74 -21.56 14.51 -22.02
CA SER A 74 -21.36 13.60 -23.14
C SER A 74 -20.71 12.31 -22.66
N LEU A 75 -21.52 11.26 -22.56
CA LEU A 75 -21.07 9.87 -22.43
C LEU A 75 -20.43 9.38 -23.75
N SER A 76 -20.20 10.25 -24.73
CA SER A 76 -19.90 9.88 -26.11
C SER A 76 -18.44 9.53 -26.39
N HIS A 77 -17.54 9.59 -25.40
CA HIS A 77 -16.18 9.13 -25.59
C HIS A 77 -16.01 7.74 -25.00
N SER A 78 -15.99 6.75 -25.90
CA SER A 78 -15.59 5.38 -25.58
C SER A 78 -14.22 5.40 -24.89
N TYR A 79 -14.01 4.50 -23.92
CA TYR A 79 -12.73 4.30 -23.22
C TYR A 79 -11.54 4.20 -24.19
N SER A 80 -11.73 3.55 -25.34
CA SER A 80 -10.69 3.42 -26.37
C SER A 80 -10.29 4.78 -26.93
N THR A 81 -11.26 5.62 -27.23
CA THR A 81 -11.04 6.95 -27.82
C THR A 81 -10.31 7.87 -26.84
N GLU A 82 -10.68 7.85 -25.55
CA GLU A 82 -9.93 8.61 -24.53
C GLU A 82 -8.49 8.08 -24.40
N TRP A 83 -8.30 6.76 -24.39
CA TRP A 83 -6.97 6.14 -24.33
C TRP A 83 -6.08 6.56 -25.51
N GLU A 84 -6.57 6.40 -26.74
CA GLU A 84 -5.86 6.79 -27.95
C GLU A 84 -5.51 8.28 -27.94
N ASN A 85 -6.45 9.12 -27.46
CA ASN A 85 -6.24 10.55 -27.36
C ASN A 85 -5.14 10.95 -26.37
N LEU A 86 -4.93 10.16 -25.32
CA LEU A 86 -3.94 10.42 -24.28
C LEU A 86 -2.58 9.83 -24.62
N PHE A 87 -2.53 8.58 -25.10
CA PHE A 87 -1.29 7.79 -25.13
C PHE A 87 -0.76 7.47 -26.53
N ASN A 88 -1.57 7.55 -27.58
CA ASN A 88 -1.15 7.21 -28.95
C ASN A 88 -0.74 8.44 -29.78
N LYS A 89 -0.74 9.64 -29.20
CA LYS A 89 -0.38 10.87 -29.91
C LYS A 89 1.12 11.17 -29.84
N PRO A 90 1.72 11.75 -30.89
CA PRO A 90 3.09 12.22 -30.83
C PRO A 90 3.26 13.27 -29.73
N GLU A 91 4.47 13.36 -29.18
CA GLU A 91 4.77 14.22 -28.02
C GLU A 91 3.86 13.96 -26.80
N MET A 92 3.40 12.72 -26.62
CA MET A 92 2.51 12.28 -25.52
C MET A 92 2.84 12.94 -24.18
N MET A 93 4.10 12.88 -23.76
CA MET A 93 4.53 13.42 -22.46
C MET A 93 4.35 14.93 -22.34
N LYS A 94 4.65 15.69 -23.39
CA LYS A 94 4.51 17.15 -23.39
C LYS A 94 3.04 17.54 -23.22
N ARG A 95 2.16 16.90 -24.00
CA ARG A 95 0.72 17.13 -23.95
C ARG A 95 0.08 16.75 -22.61
N LEU A 96 0.52 15.62 -22.04
CA LEU A 96 0.07 15.21 -20.70
C LEU A 96 0.47 16.24 -19.65
N LYS A 97 1.69 16.78 -19.73
CA LYS A 97 2.15 17.84 -18.81
C LYS A 97 1.34 19.14 -18.98
N GLU A 98 1.13 19.61 -20.20
CA GLU A 98 0.29 20.78 -20.49
C GLU A 98 -1.13 20.63 -19.90
N ARG A 99 -1.80 19.51 -20.20
CA ARG A 99 -3.13 19.21 -19.65
C ARG A 99 -3.15 19.06 -18.13
N ALA A 100 -2.05 18.58 -17.53
CA ALA A 100 -1.93 18.50 -16.08
C ALA A 100 -1.85 19.88 -15.44
N LEU A 101 -1.07 20.80 -16.04
CA LEU A 101 -0.93 22.18 -15.58
C LEU A 101 -2.23 22.96 -15.68
N GLU A 102 -3.03 22.67 -16.71
CA GLU A 102 -4.38 23.23 -16.89
C GLU A 102 -5.43 22.60 -15.93
N GLY A 103 -5.09 21.54 -15.20
CA GLY A 103 -6.02 20.82 -14.31
C GLY A 103 -6.99 19.87 -15.04
N ASN A 104 -6.86 19.72 -16.36
CA ASN A 104 -7.76 18.96 -17.22
C ASN A 104 -7.67 17.43 -17.04
N LEU A 105 -6.73 16.94 -16.22
CA LEU A 105 -6.56 15.50 -15.92
C LEU A 105 -7.12 15.07 -14.57
N ARG A 106 -7.82 15.96 -13.84
CA ARG A 106 -8.41 15.63 -12.53
C ARG A 106 -9.44 14.52 -12.62
N SER A 107 -10.31 14.59 -13.63
CA SER A 107 -11.42 13.65 -13.85
C SER A 107 -11.09 12.52 -14.84
N SER A 108 -9.85 12.43 -15.33
CA SER A 108 -9.49 11.36 -16.28
C SER A 108 -9.55 9.99 -15.62
N ARG A 109 -10.12 9.02 -16.34
CA ARG A 109 -10.27 7.62 -15.88
C ARG A 109 -8.92 6.89 -15.85
N PHE A 110 -7.94 7.39 -16.60
CA PHE A 110 -6.58 6.83 -16.69
C PHE A 110 -5.56 7.53 -15.78
N ARG A 111 -6.03 8.26 -14.76
CA ARG A 111 -5.19 9.00 -13.81
C ARG A 111 -4.06 8.12 -13.25
N SER A 112 -4.32 6.86 -12.92
CA SER A 112 -3.30 5.93 -12.40
C SER A 112 -2.14 5.68 -13.38
N VAL A 113 -2.40 5.64 -14.68
CA VAL A 113 -1.37 5.48 -15.72
C VAL A 113 -0.59 6.78 -15.90
N ILE A 114 -1.30 7.91 -15.90
CA ILE A 114 -0.71 9.25 -15.99
C ILE A 114 0.27 9.49 -14.83
N TRP A 115 -0.11 9.15 -13.60
CA TRP A 115 0.78 9.25 -12.45
C TRP A 115 2.01 8.34 -12.57
N LYS A 116 1.84 7.11 -13.08
CA LYS A 116 3.00 6.24 -13.32
C LYS A 116 3.99 6.83 -14.32
N LEU A 117 3.53 7.62 -15.29
CA LEU A 117 4.40 8.34 -16.21
C LEU A 117 5.08 9.54 -15.54
N PHE A 118 4.33 10.34 -14.77
CA PHE A 118 4.89 11.51 -14.09
C PHE A 118 5.88 11.15 -12.97
N LEU A 119 5.68 10.01 -12.30
CA LEU A 119 6.59 9.48 -11.29
C LEU A 119 7.69 8.59 -11.88
N GLU A 120 7.82 8.57 -13.22
CA GLU A 120 8.85 7.82 -13.95
C GLU A 120 8.87 6.31 -13.65
N VAL A 121 7.75 5.78 -13.18
CA VAL A 121 7.54 4.34 -12.98
C VAL A 121 7.45 3.62 -14.33
N LEU A 122 6.82 4.27 -15.31
CA LEU A 122 6.73 3.83 -16.70
C LEU A 122 7.53 4.76 -17.63
N PRO A 123 8.19 4.22 -18.67
CA PRO A 123 8.87 5.04 -19.66
C PRO A 123 7.87 5.76 -20.57
N SER A 124 8.32 6.74 -21.35
CA SER A 124 7.45 7.42 -22.32
C SER A 124 7.01 6.53 -23.48
N GLN A 125 7.76 5.47 -23.79
CA GLN A 125 7.45 4.52 -24.85
C GLN A 125 6.44 3.46 -24.35
N THR A 126 5.23 3.49 -24.91
CA THR A 126 4.10 2.64 -24.51
C THR A 126 4.37 1.14 -24.71
N ASN A 127 5.11 0.76 -25.75
CA ASN A 127 5.48 -0.63 -26.03
C ASN A 127 6.31 -1.26 -24.91
N ALA A 128 7.11 -0.49 -24.18
CA ALA A 128 7.98 -0.97 -23.11
C ALA A 128 7.28 -1.06 -21.74
N TRP A 129 6.02 -0.64 -21.63
CA TRP A 129 5.32 -0.56 -20.33
C TRP A 129 5.11 -1.92 -19.68
N ILE A 130 4.77 -2.94 -20.48
CA ILE A 130 4.52 -4.29 -19.98
C ILE A 130 5.81 -4.87 -19.39
N ASP A 131 6.92 -4.77 -20.13
CA ASP A 131 8.22 -5.29 -19.68
C ASP A 131 8.75 -4.55 -18.46
N LYS A 132 8.66 -3.21 -18.45
CA LYS A 132 9.04 -2.40 -17.28
C LYS A 132 8.21 -2.79 -16.06
N THR A 133 6.89 -2.93 -16.22
CA THR A 133 5.99 -3.32 -15.13
C THR A 133 6.34 -4.70 -14.59
N ARG A 134 6.61 -5.67 -15.47
CA ARG A 134 7.01 -7.02 -15.08
C ARG A 134 8.32 -6.99 -14.28
N LYS A 135 9.34 -6.27 -14.78
CA LYS A 135 10.63 -6.12 -14.10
C LYS A 135 10.49 -5.48 -12.71
N SER A 136 9.70 -4.40 -12.60
CA SER A 136 9.45 -3.74 -11.31
C SER A 136 8.72 -4.66 -10.32
N ARG A 137 7.75 -5.46 -10.79
CA ARG A 137 7.06 -6.45 -9.96
C ARG A 137 7.99 -7.56 -9.48
N SER A 138 8.83 -8.11 -10.36
CA SER A 138 9.83 -9.11 -9.98
C SER A 138 10.82 -8.56 -8.95
N LYS A 139 11.31 -7.33 -9.13
CA LYS A 139 12.18 -6.67 -8.13
C LYS A 139 11.47 -6.48 -6.79
N PHE A 140 10.18 -6.10 -6.81
CA PHE A 140 9.41 -5.98 -5.58
C PHE A 140 9.29 -7.32 -4.85
N GLU A 141 8.95 -8.40 -5.55
CA GLU A 141 8.86 -9.74 -4.94
C GLU A 141 10.21 -10.23 -4.39
N GLU A 142 11.31 -9.99 -5.11
CA GLU A 142 12.66 -10.27 -4.63
C GLU A 142 12.97 -9.52 -3.32
N LEU A 143 12.69 -8.21 -3.29
CA LEU A 143 12.87 -7.39 -2.09
C LEU A 143 11.96 -7.86 -0.95
N LYS A 144 10.70 -8.20 -1.24
CA LYS A 144 9.76 -8.72 -0.25
C LYS A 144 10.28 -10.01 0.38
N ASN A 145 10.73 -10.95 -0.43
CA ASN A 145 11.25 -12.23 0.05
C ASN A 145 12.56 -12.07 0.84
N ARG A 146 13.40 -11.09 0.46
CA ARG A 146 14.67 -10.81 1.15
C ARG A 146 14.49 -10.05 2.46
N LEU A 147 13.52 -9.15 2.55
CA LEU A 147 13.34 -8.25 3.70
C LEU A 147 12.29 -8.75 4.70
N ILE A 148 11.37 -9.62 4.30
CA ILE A 148 10.46 -10.26 5.24
C ILE A 148 11.13 -11.57 5.73
N VAL A 149 12.13 -11.43 6.58
CA VAL A 149 12.89 -12.58 7.12
C VAL A 149 12.24 -13.08 8.40
N ASN A 150 11.91 -14.37 8.43
CA ASN A 150 11.55 -15.04 9.67
C ASN A 150 12.83 -15.57 10.33
N PRO A 151 13.28 -15.04 11.49
CA PRO A 151 14.52 -15.44 12.13
C PRO A 151 14.54 -16.94 12.48
N ARG A 152 13.36 -17.58 12.66
CA ARG A 152 13.27 -19.04 12.88
C ARG A 152 13.52 -19.88 11.64
N LYS A 153 13.31 -19.34 10.44
CA LYS A 153 13.60 -20.03 9.17
C LYS A 153 15.05 -19.80 8.71
N ALA A 154 15.75 -18.82 9.28
CA ALA A 154 17.16 -18.52 8.99
C ALA A 154 18.16 -19.36 9.83
N VAL A 155 17.64 -20.18 10.76
CA VAL A 155 18.39 -20.95 11.76
C VAL A 155 19.42 -21.91 11.16
N ASP A 156 19.19 -22.41 9.95
CA ASP A 156 20.01 -23.48 9.37
C ASP A 156 21.32 -22.99 8.71
N SER A 157 21.59 -21.67 8.69
CA SER A 157 22.63 -21.08 7.83
C SER A 157 23.57 -20.05 8.47
N VAL A 158 23.40 -19.72 9.76
CA VAL A 158 24.16 -18.65 10.41
C VAL A 158 24.95 -19.18 11.62
N ASP A 159 26.17 -18.67 11.81
CA ASP A 159 27.01 -18.94 12.97
C ASP A 159 26.18 -18.86 14.28
N ILE A 160 26.28 -19.92 15.09
CA ILE A 160 25.58 -20.08 16.37
C ILE A 160 25.87 -18.91 17.32
N SER A 161 27.03 -18.27 17.16
CA SER A 161 27.41 -17.06 17.94
C SER A 161 26.54 -15.84 17.61
N LEU A 162 26.07 -15.71 16.35
CA LEU A 162 25.27 -14.57 15.85
C LEU A 162 23.76 -14.85 15.91
N ASN A 163 23.36 -16.11 15.86
CA ASN A 163 21.97 -16.55 15.90
C ASN A 163 21.40 -16.60 17.33
N ASN A 164 21.43 -15.46 18.02
CA ASN A 164 20.89 -15.30 19.38
C ASN A 164 19.91 -14.10 19.43
N PRO A 165 18.72 -14.25 20.03
CA PRO A 165 17.75 -13.16 20.23
C PRO A 165 18.28 -11.92 20.97
N LEU A 166 19.39 -12.04 21.69
CA LEU A 166 20.02 -10.92 22.40
C LEU A 166 21.21 -10.29 21.65
N SER A 167 21.54 -10.79 20.46
CA SER A 167 22.63 -10.22 19.67
C SER A 167 22.28 -8.81 19.21
N GLN A 168 23.18 -7.86 19.44
CA GLN A 168 23.10 -6.49 18.92
C GLN A 168 23.87 -6.33 17.61
N ASP A 169 24.44 -7.42 17.10
CA ASP A 169 25.18 -7.41 15.86
C ASP A 169 24.24 -7.13 14.68
N GLU A 170 24.64 -6.23 13.78
CA GLU A 170 23.88 -5.85 12.58
C GLU A 170 23.67 -7.03 11.62
N GLU A 171 24.52 -8.05 11.67
CA GLU A 171 24.40 -9.25 10.85
C GLU A 171 23.47 -10.30 11.47
N SER A 172 23.10 -10.14 12.75
CA SER A 172 22.21 -11.06 13.45
C SER A 172 20.80 -11.06 12.83
N PRO A 173 20.24 -12.24 12.48
CA PRO A 173 18.86 -12.36 12.03
C PRO A 173 17.83 -11.84 13.05
N TRP A 174 18.15 -11.93 14.34
CA TRP A 174 17.27 -11.49 15.42
C TRP A 174 17.25 -9.96 15.55
N ASN A 175 18.42 -9.32 15.50
CA ASN A 175 18.52 -7.86 15.53
C ASN A 175 17.73 -7.24 14.36
N LYS A 176 17.95 -7.72 13.13
CA LYS A 176 17.18 -7.29 11.94
C LYS A 176 15.68 -7.48 12.11
N PHE A 177 15.25 -8.63 12.64
CA PHE A 177 13.84 -8.91 12.86
C PHE A 177 13.19 -7.93 13.84
N PHE A 178 13.86 -7.60 14.95
CA PHE A 178 13.32 -6.65 15.92
C PHE A 178 13.24 -5.23 15.35
N GLN A 179 14.28 -4.76 14.68
CA GLN A 179 14.27 -3.46 13.99
C GLN A 179 13.14 -3.38 12.96
N ASP A 180 12.97 -4.43 12.14
CA ASP A 180 11.89 -4.51 11.16
C ASP A 180 10.51 -4.52 11.82
N ASN A 181 10.38 -5.19 12.96
CA ASN A 181 9.12 -5.26 13.71
C ASN A 181 8.75 -3.89 14.30
N GLU A 182 9.69 -3.18 14.91
CA GLU A 182 9.47 -1.82 15.42
C GLU A 182 9.06 -0.85 14.31
N LEU A 183 9.74 -0.92 13.16
CA LEU A 183 9.39 -0.14 11.99
C LEU A 183 7.98 -0.47 11.49
N ARG A 184 7.61 -1.75 11.42
CA ARG A 184 6.27 -2.19 11.03
C ARG A 184 5.19 -1.70 11.98
N LEU A 185 5.45 -1.71 13.29
CA LEU A 185 4.51 -1.20 14.29
C LEU A 185 4.28 0.30 14.12
N THR A 186 5.35 1.07 13.87
CA THR A 186 5.26 2.51 13.58
C THR A 186 4.42 2.76 12.33
N ILE A 187 4.71 2.07 11.22
CA ILE A 187 3.92 2.16 9.99
C ILE A 187 2.46 1.79 10.25
N LYS A 188 2.19 0.74 11.01
CA LYS A 188 0.83 0.28 11.33
C LYS A 188 0.05 1.34 12.11
N GLN A 189 0.68 2.00 13.09
CA GLN A 189 0.05 3.08 13.83
C GLN A 189 -0.34 4.25 12.91
N ASP A 190 0.57 4.65 12.00
CA ASP A 190 0.30 5.72 11.04
C ASP A 190 -0.82 5.36 10.04
N VAL A 191 -0.85 4.11 9.57
CA VAL A 191 -1.91 3.62 8.69
C VAL A 191 -3.27 3.59 9.38
N ILE A 192 -3.35 3.24 10.67
CA ILE A 192 -4.61 3.23 11.43
C ILE A 192 -5.16 4.66 11.62
N ARG A 193 -4.26 5.64 11.68
CA ARG A 193 -4.60 7.05 11.92
C ARG A 193 -5.03 7.79 10.64
N THR A 194 -4.72 7.27 9.45
CA THR A 194 -4.96 7.93 8.15
C THR A 194 -6.21 7.39 7.47
#